data_AF-A0A5M3W2X0-F1
#
_entry.id   AF-A0A5M3W2X0-F1
#
_cell.length_a   1.000
_cell.length_b   1.000
_cell.length_c   1.000
_cell.angle_alpha   90.00
_cell.angle_beta   90.00
_cell.angle_gamma   90.00
#
_symmetry.space_group_name_H-M   'P 1'
#
loop_
_entity.id
_entity.type
_entity.pdbx_description
1 polymer ?
#
loop_
_entity_poly.entity_id
_entity_poly.type
_entity_poly.pdbx_seq_one_letter_code
_entity_poly.pdbx_strand_id
1 'polypeptide(L)'
;MLVASALTVSCAIVAGVGASAALAELTRQPSQQELRQAAAAEISRRWQVWPAGKVFPATVAYTGEQGGAERARRVGISARTDCVAAVDAALRQTMRAARCQGVLRATYLDALQGIVVTVGVAAFPDAGAADSAAAALPQGGKPAPGLRALSFPRTVADRFTAAGRQVATVRRAGPYLVMTTAGQTDGRPARALGRQRPTMFTFTGDLADRIAKELLAPVLPDCASKEFRC
;
A
#
# COMPACT_ATOMS: atom_id res chain seq x y z
N MET A 1 -8.90 -47.70 51.02
CA MET A 1 -8.87 -48.02 49.57
C MET A 1 -9.92 -47.27 48.76
N LEU A 2 -11.20 -47.23 49.17
CA LEU A 2 -12.29 -46.57 48.41
C LEU A 2 -12.06 -45.08 48.06
N VAL A 3 -11.49 -44.29 48.98
CA VAL A 3 -11.27 -42.84 48.77
C VAL A 3 -10.19 -42.56 47.71
N ALA A 4 -9.15 -43.39 47.66
CA ALA A 4 -8.08 -43.26 46.66
C ALA A 4 -8.58 -43.60 45.24
N SER A 5 -9.42 -44.63 45.13
CA SER A 5 -10.04 -45.02 43.85
C SER A 5 -11.00 -43.97 43.31
N ALA A 6 -11.78 -43.31 44.19
CA ALA A 6 -12.68 -42.23 43.80
C ALA A 6 -11.92 -40.99 43.28
N LEU A 7 -10.77 -40.66 43.90
CA LEU A 7 -9.91 -39.56 43.44
C LEU A 7 -9.28 -39.84 42.07
N THR A 8 -8.82 -41.06 41.82
CA THR A 8 -8.24 -41.42 40.51
C THR A 8 -9.26 -41.38 39.39
N VAL A 9 -10.50 -41.81 39.63
CA VAL A 9 -11.58 -41.76 38.62
C VAL A 9 -11.96 -40.32 38.30
N SER A 10 -12.06 -39.45 39.31
CA SER A 10 -12.39 -38.03 39.12
C SER A 10 -11.28 -37.27 38.39
N CYS A 11 -10.00 -37.51 38.71
CA CYS A 11 -8.88 -36.95 37.95
C CYS A 11 -8.85 -37.44 36.49
N ALA A 12 -9.14 -38.72 36.24
CA ALA A 12 -9.18 -39.28 34.89
C ALA A 12 -10.30 -38.66 34.04
N ILE A 13 -11.48 -38.42 34.62
CA ILE A 13 -12.60 -37.76 33.95
C ILE A 13 -12.25 -36.31 33.60
N VAL A 14 -11.69 -35.54 34.53
CA VAL A 14 -11.29 -34.15 34.29
C VAL A 14 -10.20 -34.06 33.20
N ALA A 15 -9.21 -34.96 33.25
CA ALA A 15 -8.18 -35.05 32.21
C ALA A 15 -8.77 -35.43 30.85
N GLY A 16 -9.72 -36.37 30.80
CA GLY A 16 -10.41 -36.76 29.57
C GLY A 16 -11.25 -35.64 28.95
N VAL A 17 -11.98 -34.87 29.76
CA VAL A 17 -12.75 -33.69 29.30
C VAL A 17 -11.82 -32.57 28.83
N GLY A 18 -10.73 -32.31 29.57
CA GLY A 18 -9.73 -31.32 29.17
C GLY A 18 -9.04 -31.70 27.85
N ALA A 19 -8.67 -32.97 27.68
CA ALA A 19 -8.04 -33.46 26.46
C ALA A 19 -8.99 -33.40 25.25
N SER A 20 -10.27 -33.74 25.44
CA SER A 20 -11.26 -33.69 24.36
C SER A 20 -11.66 -32.26 23.97
N ALA A 21 -11.77 -31.33 24.93
CA ALA A 21 -11.95 -29.91 24.63
C ALA A 21 -10.74 -29.31 23.91
N ALA A 22 -9.52 -29.68 24.31
CA ALA A 22 -8.30 -29.27 23.60
C ALA A 22 -8.23 -29.85 22.17
N LEU A 23 -8.60 -31.12 21.98
CA LEU A 23 -8.66 -31.74 20.65
C LEU A 23 -9.74 -31.10 19.77
N ALA A 24 -10.90 -30.79 20.35
CA ALA A 24 -11.99 -30.13 19.65
C ALA A 24 -11.57 -28.75 19.15
N GLU A 25 -10.87 -27.96 19.97
CA GLU A 25 -10.36 -26.65 19.55
C GLU A 25 -9.24 -26.78 18.49
N LEU A 26 -8.34 -27.76 18.64
CA LEU A 26 -7.27 -28.03 17.65
C LEU A 26 -7.78 -28.52 16.28
N THR A 27 -8.98 -29.09 16.22
CA THR A 27 -9.59 -29.61 14.98
C THR A 27 -10.73 -28.74 14.46
N ARG A 28 -11.05 -27.65 15.18
CA ARG A 28 -12.13 -26.75 14.82
C ARG A 28 -11.77 -25.96 13.57
N GLN A 29 -12.75 -25.80 12.67
CA GLN A 29 -12.58 -24.92 11.53
C GLN A 29 -12.53 -23.44 11.96
N PRO A 30 -11.70 -22.61 11.29
CA PRO A 30 -11.67 -21.18 11.54
C PRO A 30 -13.05 -20.54 11.31
N SER A 31 -13.45 -19.66 12.22
CA SER A 31 -14.62 -18.82 12.01
C SER A 31 -14.36 -17.79 10.91
N GLN A 32 -15.45 -17.26 10.34
CA GLN A 32 -15.37 -16.18 9.35
C GLN A 32 -14.77 -14.88 9.92
N GLN A 33 -14.77 -14.70 11.24
CA GLN A 33 -14.10 -13.56 11.86
C GLN A 33 -12.59 -13.76 11.91
N GLU A 34 -12.13 -14.95 12.30
CA GLU A 34 -10.70 -15.29 12.33
C GLU A 34 -10.09 -15.23 10.92
N LEU A 35 -10.80 -15.75 9.90
CA LEU A 35 -10.36 -15.64 8.50
C LEU A 35 -10.23 -14.19 8.04
N ARG A 36 -11.19 -13.32 8.39
CA ARG A 36 -11.13 -11.88 8.06
C ARG A 36 -9.97 -11.17 8.77
N GLN A 37 -9.73 -11.49 10.03
CA GLN A 37 -8.62 -10.93 10.80
C GLN A 37 -7.27 -11.39 10.23
N ALA A 38 -7.13 -12.67 9.87
CA ALA A 38 -5.95 -13.21 9.24
C ALA A 38 -5.69 -12.56 7.87
N ALA A 39 -6.71 -12.41 7.04
CA ALA A 39 -6.60 -11.72 5.75
C ALA A 39 -6.20 -10.24 5.92
N ALA A 40 -6.79 -9.52 6.88
CA ALA A 40 -6.41 -8.13 7.17
C ALA A 40 -4.97 -8.01 7.69
N ALA A 41 -4.52 -8.95 8.52
CA ALA A 41 -3.16 -9.01 9.02
C ALA A 41 -2.13 -9.37 7.95
N GLU A 42 -2.48 -10.24 6.99
CA GLU A 42 -1.65 -10.52 5.82
C GLU A 42 -1.55 -9.28 4.93
N ILE A 43 -2.69 -8.68 4.56
CA ILE A 43 -2.74 -7.49 3.71
C ILE A 43 -1.87 -6.39 4.31
N SER A 44 -1.98 -6.10 5.62
CA SER A 44 -1.22 -5.01 6.25
C SER A 44 0.30 -5.23 6.23
N ARG A 45 0.78 -6.47 6.13
CA ARG A 45 2.22 -6.81 6.09
C ARG A 45 2.83 -6.80 4.68
N ARG A 46 2.02 -6.75 3.62
CA ARG A 46 2.48 -6.87 2.22
C ARG A 46 3.57 -5.87 1.85
N TRP A 47 3.47 -4.62 2.30
CA TRP A 47 4.50 -3.60 2.01
C TRP A 47 5.91 -3.98 2.49
N GLN A 48 6.01 -4.79 3.55
CA GLN A 48 7.29 -5.21 4.13
C GLN A 48 7.75 -6.56 3.58
N VAL A 49 6.80 -7.47 3.29
CA VAL A 49 7.09 -8.86 2.95
C VAL A 49 7.20 -9.08 1.44
N TRP A 50 6.40 -8.37 0.63
CA TRP A 50 6.42 -8.58 -0.81
C TRP A 50 7.68 -7.99 -1.45
N PRO A 51 8.20 -8.61 -2.52
CA PRO A 51 9.20 -7.97 -3.35
C PRO A 51 8.67 -6.62 -3.84
N ALA A 52 9.49 -5.57 -3.77
CA ALA A 52 9.04 -4.22 -4.16
C ALA A 52 8.58 -4.16 -5.63
N GLY A 53 9.12 -5.02 -6.50
CA GLY A 53 8.69 -5.15 -7.89
C GLY A 53 7.30 -5.79 -8.07
N LYS A 54 6.77 -6.48 -7.05
CA LYS A 54 5.39 -6.97 -7.00
C LYS A 54 4.43 -5.83 -6.64
N VAL A 55 4.79 -5.01 -5.64
CA VAL A 55 4.03 -3.79 -5.27
C VAL A 55 4.02 -2.78 -6.42
N PHE A 56 5.16 -2.60 -7.07
CA PHE A 56 5.33 -1.69 -8.19
C PHE A 56 5.73 -2.48 -9.43
N PRO A 57 4.81 -3.02 -10.23
CA PRO A 57 5.13 -3.79 -11.43
C PRO A 57 6.02 -3.04 -12.43
N ALA A 58 6.75 -3.76 -13.28
CA ALA A 58 7.62 -3.15 -14.29
C ALA A 58 6.85 -2.28 -15.30
N THR A 59 5.60 -2.64 -15.58
CA THR A 59 4.66 -1.83 -16.37
C THR A 59 3.28 -1.77 -15.72
N VAL A 60 2.62 -0.63 -15.81
CA VAL A 60 1.26 -0.42 -15.29
C VAL A 60 0.39 0.08 -16.44
N ALA A 61 -0.71 -0.60 -16.72
CA ALA A 61 -1.65 -0.19 -17.75
C ALA A 61 -2.49 1.02 -17.29
N TYR A 62 -2.80 1.93 -18.21
CA TYR A 62 -3.67 3.08 -17.97
C TYR A 62 -4.41 3.47 -19.25
N THR A 63 -5.39 4.36 -19.13
CA THR A 63 -6.11 4.91 -20.28
C THR A 63 -5.50 6.25 -20.67
N GLY A 64 -4.98 6.36 -21.90
CA GLY A 64 -4.42 7.61 -22.42
C GLY A 64 -5.47 8.69 -22.63
N GLU A 65 -5.03 9.92 -22.88
CA GLU A 65 -5.93 11.08 -23.03
C GLU A 65 -6.98 10.89 -24.15
N GLN A 66 -6.63 10.12 -25.18
CA GLN A 66 -7.50 9.80 -26.32
C GLN A 66 -8.33 8.50 -26.12
N GLY A 67 -8.35 7.93 -24.91
CA GLY A 67 -9.10 6.71 -24.59
C GLY A 67 -8.41 5.39 -24.94
N GLY A 68 -7.21 5.43 -25.53
CA GLY A 68 -6.44 4.23 -25.86
C GLY A 68 -5.79 3.57 -24.65
N ALA A 69 -5.61 2.24 -24.69
CA ALA A 69 -4.88 1.51 -23.66
C ALA A 69 -3.36 1.73 -23.82
N GLU A 70 -2.72 2.27 -22.80
CA GLU A 70 -1.29 2.55 -22.77
C GLU A 70 -0.62 1.90 -21.55
N ARG A 71 0.71 1.91 -21.51
CA ARG A 71 1.47 1.34 -20.39
C ARG A 71 2.54 2.31 -19.91
N ALA A 72 2.50 2.61 -18.63
CA ALA A 72 3.56 3.33 -17.95
C ALA A 72 4.69 2.36 -17.62
N ARG A 73 5.95 2.77 -17.83
CA ARG A 73 7.13 1.95 -17.57
C ARG A 73 7.86 2.43 -16.32
N ARG A 74 8.20 1.49 -15.43
CA ARG A 74 8.93 1.78 -14.21
C ARG A 74 10.38 2.17 -14.53
N VAL A 75 10.82 3.32 -14.03
CA VAL A 75 12.20 3.80 -14.06
C VAL A 75 13.01 3.17 -12.95
N GLY A 76 12.46 3.17 -11.73
CA GLY A 76 13.15 2.64 -10.56
C GLY A 76 12.28 2.62 -9.31
N ILE A 77 12.81 1.99 -8.26
CA ILE A 77 12.20 1.87 -6.93
C ILE A 77 13.21 2.38 -5.89
N SER A 78 12.76 3.19 -4.94
CA SER A 78 13.57 3.65 -3.82
C SER A 78 13.82 2.52 -2.82
N ALA A 79 15.06 2.35 -2.39
CA ALA A 79 15.40 1.47 -1.25
C ALA A 79 15.02 2.09 0.11
N ARG A 80 14.76 3.41 0.15
CA ARG A 80 14.36 4.13 1.38
C ARG A 80 12.85 4.07 1.55
N THR A 81 12.43 3.78 2.79
CA THR A 81 11.02 3.64 3.20
C THR A 81 10.59 4.62 4.29
N ASP A 82 11.45 5.57 4.68
CA ASP A 82 11.15 6.52 5.75
C ASP A 82 9.93 7.41 5.42
N CYS A 83 8.97 7.45 6.34
CA CYS A 83 7.71 8.16 6.15
C CYS A 83 7.88 9.67 6.00
N VAL A 84 8.74 10.28 6.81
CA VAL A 84 8.84 11.76 6.90
C VAL A 84 9.68 12.33 5.76
N ALA A 85 10.63 11.57 5.24
CA ALA A 85 11.43 11.91 4.08
C ALA A 85 10.65 11.75 2.76
N ALA A 86 9.61 10.90 2.75
CA ALA A 86 8.79 10.65 1.58
C ALA A 86 7.74 11.74 1.29
N VAL A 87 7.33 12.53 2.29
CA VAL A 87 6.28 13.56 2.16
C VAL A 87 6.82 14.97 2.37
N ASP A 88 6.06 15.97 1.94
CA ASP A 88 6.35 17.38 2.23
C ASP A 88 6.34 17.68 3.73
N ALA A 89 7.10 18.70 4.14
CA ALA A 89 7.30 19.04 5.56
C ALA A 89 5.97 19.22 6.32
N ALA A 90 4.97 19.85 5.68
CA ALA A 90 3.65 20.10 6.26
C ALA A 90 2.88 18.81 6.65
N LEU A 91 3.23 17.65 6.07
CA LEU A 91 2.56 16.37 6.36
C LEU A 91 3.31 15.51 7.37
N ARG A 92 4.57 15.84 7.72
CA ARG A 92 5.41 14.98 8.55
C ARG A 92 4.78 14.68 9.92
N GLN A 93 4.19 15.68 10.55
CA GLN A 93 3.55 15.50 11.86
C GLN A 93 2.29 14.63 11.75
N THR A 94 1.46 14.86 10.71
CA THR A 94 0.30 14.02 10.44
C THR A 94 0.69 12.56 10.23
N MET A 95 1.72 12.29 9.41
CA MET A 95 2.19 10.92 9.15
C MET A 95 2.68 10.23 10.43
N ARG A 96 3.34 10.97 11.34
CA ARG A 96 3.75 10.45 12.65
C ARG A 96 2.55 10.17 13.56
N ALA A 97 1.61 11.11 13.65
CA ALA A 97 0.40 10.96 14.48
C ALA A 97 -0.46 9.78 14.01
N ALA A 98 -0.54 9.57 12.70
CA ALA A 98 -1.18 8.40 12.10
C ALA A 98 -0.36 7.10 12.22
N ARG A 99 0.82 7.12 12.86
CA ARG A 99 1.70 5.96 13.05
C ARG A 99 2.14 5.30 11.74
N CYS A 100 2.49 6.10 10.73
CA CYS A 100 3.02 5.59 9.47
C CYS A 100 4.19 4.63 9.71
N GLN A 101 4.09 3.44 9.13
CA GLN A 101 5.05 2.35 9.31
C GLN A 101 6.15 2.36 8.24
N GLY A 102 5.83 2.84 7.04
CA GLY A 102 6.76 2.98 5.94
C GLY A 102 6.10 3.57 4.70
N VAL A 103 6.89 4.16 3.80
CA VAL A 103 6.45 4.65 2.50
C VAL A 103 7.34 4.09 1.41
N LEU A 104 6.84 3.10 0.67
CA LEU A 104 7.51 2.61 -0.53
C LEU A 104 7.32 3.61 -1.67
N ARG A 105 8.30 3.80 -2.55
CA ARG A 105 8.18 4.71 -3.70
C ARG A 105 8.81 4.15 -4.96
N ALA A 106 8.14 4.37 -6.09
CA ALA A 106 8.65 4.08 -7.42
C ALA A 106 8.34 5.23 -8.38
N THR A 107 9.13 5.34 -9.44
CA THR A 107 8.90 6.34 -10.49
C THR A 107 8.63 5.65 -11.81
N TYR A 108 7.63 6.14 -12.52
CA TYR A 108 7.18 5.67 -13.82
C TYR A 108 7.25 6.79 -14.85
N LEU A 109 7.41 6.39 -16.11
CA LEU A 109 7.19 7.24 -17.28
C LEU A 109 5.92 6.78 -17.99
N ASP A 110 5.15 7.73 -18.50
CA ASP A 110 4.07 7.43 -19.45
C ASP A 110 4.62 6.81 -20.75
N ALA A 111 3.72 6.33 -21.61
CA ALA A 111 4.10 5.68 -22.86
C ALA A 111 4.90 6.61 -23.80
N LEU A 112 4.56 7.90 -23.81
CA LEU A 112 5.24 8.93 -24.62
C LEU A 112 6.51 9.47 -23.96
N GLN A 113 6.80 9.10 -22.71
CA GLN A 113 7.93 9.56 -21.90
C GLN A 113 7.98 11.09 -21.70
N GLY A 114 6.84 11.76 -21.84
CA GLY A 114 6.68 13.18 -21.58
C GLY A 114 6.28 13.49 -20.14
N ILE A 115 5.70 12.51 -19.44
CA ILE A 115 5.16 12.63 -18.09
C ILE A 115 5.86 11.63 -17.18
N VAL A 116 6.32 12.13 -16.04
CA VAL A 116 6.92 11.35 -14.98
C VAL A 116 5.98 11.33 -13.78
N VAL A 117 5.81 10.15 -13.20
CA VAL A 117 4.90 9.91 -12.08
C VAL A 117 5.67 9.20 -10.98
N THR A 118 5.84 9.84 -9.82
CA THR A 118 6.25 9.14 -8.62
C THR A 118 5.00 8.59 -7.93
N VAL A 119 4.95 7.29 -7.73
CA VAL A 119 3.91 6.61 -6.93
C VAL A 119 4.49 6.23 -5.58
N GLY A 120 3.73 6.45 -4.52
CA GLY A 120 4.09 6.12 -3.14
C GLY A 120 2.99 5.28 -2.48
N VAL A 121 3.39 4.24 -1.76
CA VAL A 121 2.49 3.41 -0.94
C VAL A 121 2.87 3.62 0.50
N ALA A 122 2.07 4.40 1.23
CA ALA A 122 2.23 4.61 2.67
C ALA A 122 1.45 3.55 3.43
N ALA A 123 2.11 2.86 4.35
CA ALA A 123 1.55 1.82 5.20
C ALA A 123 1.23 2.33 6.59
N PHE A 124 0.08 1.94 7.12
CA PHE A 124 -0.42 2.30 8.44
C PHE A 124 -0.85 1.04 9.21
N PRO A 125 -0.98 1.10 10.55
CA PRO A 125 -1.37 -0.05 11.35
C PRO A 125 -2.76 -0.60 11.00
N ASP A 126 -3.67 0.28 10.55
CA ASP A 126 -5.06 -0.03 10.25
C ASP A 126 -5.65 1.02 9.29
N ALA A 127 -6.86 0.76 8.79
CA ALA A 127 -7.55 1.64 7.85
C ALA A 127 -7.92 3.00 8.48
N GLY A 128 -8.25 3.05 9.77
CA GLY A 128 -8.60 4.30 10.46
C GLY A 128 -7.40 5.26 10.56
N ALA A 129 -6.21 4.71 10.82
CA ALA A 129 -4.96 5.46 10.77
C ALA A 129 -4.66 6.00 9.36
N ALA A 130 -4.87 5.18 8.32
CA ALA A 130 -4.74 5.62 6.94
C ALA A 130 -5.75 6.74 6.60
N ASP A 131 -7.01 6.62 7.04
CA ASP A 131 -8.04 7.65 6.86
C ASP A 131 -7.67 8.97 7.54
N SER A 132 -7.15 8.90 8.77
CA SER A 132 -6.68 10.09 9.51
C SER A 132 -5.55 10.81 8.76
N ALA A 133 -4.59 10.07 8.20
CA ALA A 133 -3.54 10.65 7.36
C ALA A 133 -4.10 11.24 6.05
N ALA A 134 -5.05 10.56 5.42
CA ALA A 134 -5.68 10.99 4.17
C ALA A 134 -6.42 12.33 4.32
N ALA A 135 -7.03 12.57 5.48
CA ALA A 135 -7.77 13.80 5.75
C ALA A 135 -6.91 15.07 5.69
N ALA A 136 -5.59 14.96 5.92
CA ALA A 136 -4.67 16.10 5.84
C ALA A 136 -4.13 16.35 4.42
N LEU A 137 -4.36 15.43 3.49
CA LEU A 137 -3.88 15.55 2.11
C LEU A 137 -4.84 16.40 1.27
N PRO A 138 -4.32 17.31 0.43
CA PRO A 138 -5.14 18.11 -0.47
C PRO A 138 -5.97 17.24 -1.42
N GLN A 139 -7.24 17.64 -1.61
CA GLN A 139 -8.12 17.05 -2.61
C GLN A 139 -8.07 17.83 -3.93
N GLY A 140 -8.62 17.25 -5.00
CA GLY A 140 -8.79 17.94 -6.27
C GLY A 140 -7.50 18.16 -7.07
N GLY A 141 -6.50 17.29 -6.91
CA GLY A 141 -5.31 17.29 -7.77
C GLY A 141 -4.21 18.27 -7.37
N LYS A 142 -4.34 19.00 -6.26
CA LYS A 142 -3.32 19.98 -5.85
C LYS A 142 -1.96 19.30 -5.64
N PRO A 143 -0.86 19.82 -6.23
CA PRO A 143 0.44 19.12 -6.24
C PRO A 143 1.17 19.09 -4.89
N ALA A 144 0.79 19.97 -3.96
CA ALA A 144 1.43 20.08 -2.65
C ALA A 144 0.47 20.65 -1.59
N PRO A 145 0.67 20.33 -0.29
CA PRO A 145 1.63 19.33 0.20
C PRO A 145 1.20 17.90 -0.16
N GLY A 146 2.17 17.01 -0.39
CA GLY A 146 1.90 15.63 -0.78
C GLY A 146 3.15 14.75 -0.78
N LEU A 147 3.11 13.68 -1.58
CA LEU A 147 4.25 12.82 -1.86
C LEU A 147 5.36 13.63 -2.55
N ARG A 148 6.61 13.46 -2.09
CA ARG A 148 7.77 14.06 -2.73
C ARG A 148 8.16 13.26 -3.96
N ALA A 149 8.47 13.98 -5.04
CA ALA A 149 9.06 13.44 -6.25
C ALA A 149 10.30 12.59 -5.93
N LEU A 150 10.44 11.47 -6.64
CA LEU A 150 11.58 10.58 -6.57
C LEU A 150 12.28 10.59 -7.93
N SER A 151 13.44 11.23 -8.00
CA SER A 151 14.28 11.23 -9.19
C SER A 151 15.28 10.06 -9.17
N PHE A 152 15.71 9.66 -10.36
CA PHE A 152 16.76 8.66 -10.56
C PHE A 152 17.86 9.30 -11.41
N PRO A 153 19.09 9.49 -10.87
CA PRO A 153 20.19 10.10 -11.61
C PRO A 153 20.49 9.39 -12.92
N ARG A 154 20.86 10.15 -13.96
CA ARG A 154 21.18 9.63 -15.30
C ARG A 154 20.01 8.90 -15.97
N THR A 155 18.78 9.30 -15.64
CA THR A 155 17.55 8.83 -16.33
C THR A 155 16.70 10.02 -16.77
N VAL A 156 15.68 9.77 -17.57
CA VAL A 156 14.69 10.80 -17.97
C VAL A 156 13.97 11.40 -16.74
N ALA A 157 13.91 10.69 -15.61
CA ALA A 157 13.31 11.17 -14.38
C ALA A 157 14.26 11.98 -13.48
N ASP A 158 15.52 12.19 -13.86
CA ASP A 158 16.54 12.87 -13.04
C ASP A 158 16.12 14.30 -12.66
N ARG A 159 15.54 15.01 -13.64
CA ARG A 159 15.11 16.41 -13.47
C ARG A 159 13.77 16.56 -12.76
N PHE A 160 13.09 15.47 -12.40
CA PHE A 160 11.80 15.54 -11.72
C PHE A 160 11.96 15.86 -10.23
N THR A 161 11.85 17.14 -9.91
CA THR A 161 11.98 17.65 -8.54
C THR A 161 10.65 18.15 -7.99
N ALA A 162 10.64 18.56 -6.72
CA ALA A 162 9.46 19.11 -6.06
C ALA A 162 8.86 20.32 -6.80
N ALA A 163 9.67 21.11 -7.51
CA ALA A 163 9.23 22.29 -8.24
C ALA A 163 8.48 21.95 -9.54
N GLY A 164 8.71 20.76 -10.13
CA GLY A 164 8.07 20.32 -11.37
C GLY A 164 6.70 19.64 -11.16
N ARG A 165 6.31 19.39 -9.90
CA ARG A 165 5.03 18.77 -9.54
C ARG A 165 3.85 19.64 -9.96
N GLN A 166 2.91 19.07 -10.71
CA GLN A 166 1.71 19.75 -11.22
C GLN A 166 0.42 19.14 -10.72
N VAL A 167 0.40 17.82 -10.56
CA VAL A 167 -0.73 17.12 -9.96
C VAL A 167 -0.25 16.19 -8.85
N ALA A 168 -1.12 15.96 -7.88
CA ALA A 168 -1.01 14.84 -6.96
C ALA A 168 -2.35 14.13 -6.83
N THR A 169 -2.33 12.82 -6.65
CA THR A 169 -3.54 12.03 -6.35
C THR A 169 -3.31 11.25 -5.07
N VAL A 170 -4.42 10.95 -4.38
CA VAL A 170 -4.44 10.12 -3.18
C VAL A 170 -5.57 9.11 -3.34
N ARG A 171 -5.28 7.85 -3.04
CA ARG A 171 -6.22 6.74 -3.00
C ARG A 171 -6.09 6.01 -1.68
N ARG A 172 -7.21 5.81 -1.02
CA ARG A 172 -7.30 4.99 0.18
C ARG A 172 -7.46 3.54 -0.23
N ALA A 173 -6.71 2.65 0.40
CA ALA A 173 -6.68 1.24 0.07
C ALA A 173 -6.46 0.41 1.34
N GLY A 174 -7.52 0.24 2.15
CA GLY A 174 -7.43 -0.46 3.43
C GLY A 174 -6.42 0.22 4.36
N PRO A 175 -5.38 -0.48 4.87
CA PRO A 175 -4.34 0.11 5.71
C PRO A 175 -3.30 0.94 4.91
N TYR A 176 -3.52 1.17 3.61
CA TYR A 176 -2.60 1.87 2.72
C TYR A 176 -3.17 3.19 2.20
N LEU A 177 -2.28 4.15 1.97
CA LEU A 177 -2.51 5.27 1.06
C LEU A 177 -1.61 5.14 -0.15
N VAL A 178 -2.22 5.04 -1.34
CA VAL A 178 -1.50 5.11 -2.61
C VAL A 178 -1.57 6.54 -3.11
N MET A 179 -0.42 7.21 -3.10
CA MET A 179 -0.26 8.60 -3.50
C MET A 179 0.49 8.68 -4.82
N THR A 180 0.19 9.68 -5.64
CA THR A 180 1.03 10.02 -6.78
C THR A 180 1.42 11.48 -6.75
N THR A 181 2.55 11.79 -7.37
CA THR A 181 2.86 13.13 -7.83
C THR A 181 3.44 13.06 -9.23
N ALA A 182 2.99 13.96 -10.11
CA ALA A 182 3.39 13.96 -11.51
C ALA A 182 3.70 15.36 -12.05
N GLY A 183 4.49 15.38 -13.12
CA GLY A 183 4.88 16.56 -13.88
C GLY A 183 5.52 16.15 -15.20
N GLN A 184 6.03 17.12 -15.98
CA GLN A 184 6.79 16.78 -17.18
C GLN A 184 8.22 16.36 -16.87
N THR A 185 8.80 15.57 -17.77
CA THR A 185 10.16 15.05 -17.67
C THR A 185 11.25 16.10 -17.90
N ASP A 186 10.91 17.24 -18.52
CA ASP A 186 11.86 18.31 -18.84
C ASP A 186 12.40 19.07 -17.62
N GLY A 187 11.77 18.89 -16.44
CA GLY A 187 12.17 19.49 -15.17
C GLY A 187 11.79 20.96 -15.01
N ARG A 188 11.02 21.54 -15.93
CA ARG A 188 10.54 22.91 -15.80
C ARG A 188 9.68 23.05 -14.54
N PRO A 189 9.88 24.09 -13.71
CA PRO A 189 9.01 24.35 -12.59
C PRO A 189 7.56 24.54 -13.05
N ALA A 190 6.60 23.99 -12.31
CA ALA A 190 5.17 24.12 -12.63
C ALA A 190 4.72 25.57 -12.76
N ARG A 191 5.33 26.48 -11.98
CA ARG A 191 5.08 27.94 -12.04
C ARG A 191 5.47 28.61 -13.36
N ALA A 192 6.36 27.98 -14.14
CA ALA A 192 6.78 28.48 -15.44
C ALA A 192 5.78 28.11 -16.56
N LEU A 193 4.82 27.23 -16.26
CA LEU A 193 3.75 26.85 -17.17
C LEU A 193 2.61 27.86 -17.02
N GLY A 194 2.24 28.53 -18.11
CA GLY A 194 1.17 29.52 -18.08
C GLY A 194 -0.19 28.89 -17.71
N ARG A 195 -0.74 28.06 -18.61
CA ARG A 195 -2.03 27.39 -18.38
C ARG A 195 -1.83 25.91 -18.02
N GLN A 196 -2.34 25.52 -16.85
CA GLN A 196 -2.37 24.12 -16.42
C GLN A 196 -3.22 23.29 -17.39
N ARG A 197 -2.74 22.09 -17.73
CA ARG A 197 -3.44 21.12 -18.59
C ARG A 197 -3.75 19.88 -17.76
N PRO A 198 -4.81 19.87 -16.95
CA PRO A 198 -5.06 18.77 -16.01
C PRO A 198 -5.39 17.45 -16.72
N THR A 199 -5.90 17.48 -17.96
CA THR A 199 -6.30 16.30 -18.74
C THR A 199 -5.13 15.36 -19.04
N MET A 200 -3.94 15.90 -19.31
CA MET A 200 -2.75 15.06 -19.59
C MET A 200 -2.31 14.23 -18.38
N PHE A 201 -2.76 14.56 -17.16
CA PHE A 201 -2.35 13.87 -15.93
C PHE A 201 -3.44 12.98 -15.33
N THR A 202 -4.61 12.84 -15.94
CA THR A 202 -5.73 12.06 -15.39
C THR A 202 -5.36 10.60 -15.13
N PHE A 203 -4.57 10.01 -16.02
CA PHE A 203 -4.08 8.62 -15.92
C PHE A 203 -3.25 8.33 -14.67
N THR A 204 -2.73 9.35 -13.98
CA THR A 204 -2.02 9.17 -12.71
C THR A 204 -2.93 8.56 -11.63
N GLY A 205 -4.24 8.80 -11.72
CA GLY A 205 -5.25 8.10 -10.93
C GLY A 205 -5.28 6.60 -11.22
N ASP A 206 -5.32 6.20 -12.49
CA ASP A 206 -5.34 4.80 -12.93
C ASP A 206 -4.13 4.02 -12.39
N LEU A 207 -2.93 4.63 -12.37
CA LEU A 207 -1.74 4.03 -11.79
C LEU A 207 -1.93 3.75 -10.29
N ALA A 208 -2.45 4.72 -9.54
CA ALA A 208 -2.73 4.56 -8.13
C ALA A 208 -3.78 3.48 -7.87
N ASP A 209 -4.87 3.48 -8.65
CA ASP A 209 -5.97 2.53 -8.53
C ASP A 209 -5.51 1.11 -8.87
N ARG A 210 -4.66 0.94 -9.88
CA ARG A 210 -4.10 -0.37 -10.25
C ARG A 210 -3.17 -0.93 -9.16
N ILE A 211 -2.30 -0.10 -8.61
CA ILE A 211 -1.39 -0.49 -7.52
C ILE A 211 -2.18 -0.80 -6.25
N ALA A 212 -3.19 0.01 -5.92
CA ALA A 212 -4.10 -0.23 -4.80
C ALA A 212 -4.84 -1.57 -4.94
N LYS A 213 -5.36 -1.86 -6.14
CA LYS A 213 -6.04 -3.13 -6.44
C LYS A 213 -5.13 -4.34 -6.22
N GLU A 214 -3.88 -4.26 -6.66
CA GLU A 214 -2.90 -5.35 -6.46
C GLU A 214 -2.59 -5.57 -4.97
N LEU A 215 -2.39 -4.47 -4.23
CA LEU A 215 -2.13 -4.51 -2.78
C LEU A 215 -3.30 -5.09 -1.98
N LEU A 216 -4.53 -4.85 -2.41
CA LEU A 216 -5.75 -5.33 -1.74
C LEU A 216 -6.31 -6.63 -2.32
N ALA A 217 -5.68 -7.20 -3.35
CA ALA A 217 -6.17 -8.43 -3.96
C ALA A 217 -6.31 -9.51 -2.86
N PRO A 218 -7.52 -10.02 -2.61
CA PRO A 218 -7.74 -10.97 -1.54
C PRO A 218 -6.91 -12.22 -1.82
N VAL A 219 -6.19 -12.70 -0.82
CA VAL A 219 -5.78 -14.10 -0.78
C VAL A 219 -6.91 -14.79 -0.05
N LEU A 220 -7.77 -15.51 -0.77
CA LEU A 220 -8.61 -16.49 -0.09
C LEU A 220 -7.63 -17.47 0.57
N PRO A 221 -7.60 -17.60 1.91
CA PRO A 221 -6.68 -18.50 2.57
C PRO A 221 -6.94 -19.91 2.03
N ASP A 222 -6.02 -20.39 1.20
CA ASP A 222 -6.07 -21.75 0.71
C ASP A 222 -5.35 -22.62 1.74
N CYS A 223 -6.12 -23.31 2.58
CA CYS A 223 -5.60 -24.24 3.57
C CYS A 223 -4.85 -25.44 2.95
N ALA A 224 -4.92 -25.63 1.62
CA ALA A 224 -4.08 -26.60 0.91
C ALA A 224 -2.70 -26.04 0.53
N SER A 225 -2.50 -24.73 0.62
CA SER A 225 -1.23 -24.07 0.27
C SER A 225 -0.25 -24.06 1.46
N LYS A 226 1.06 -24.11 1.17
CA LYS A 226 2.11 -24.07 2.22
C LYS A 226 2.21 -22.71 2.94
N GLU A 227 1.56 -21.68 2.42
CA GLU A 227 1.65 -20.30 2.94
C GLU A 227 0.68 -20.06 4.10
N PHE A 228 -0.35 -20.90 4.27
CA PHE A 228 -1.32 -20.82 5.37
C PHE A 228 -1.27 -22.11 6.21
N ARG A 229 -1.20 -21.96 7.54
CA ARG A 229 -1.44 -23.06 8.49
C ARG A 229 -2.83 -22.90 9.07
N CYS A 230 -3.75 -23.68 8.52
CA CYS A 230 -4.97 -24.13 9.18
C CYS A 230 -4.61 -25.45 9.90
#